data_AF-A0AAN7QKA5-F1
#
_entry.id   AF-A0AAN7QKA5-F1
#
_cell.length_a   1.000
_cell.length_b   1.000
_cell.length_c   1.000
_cell.angle_alpha   90.00
_cell.angle_beta   90.00
_cell.angle_gamma   90.00
#
_symmetry.space_group_name_H-M   'P 1'
#
loop_
_entity.id
_entity.type
_entity.pdbx_description
1 polymer ?
#
loop_
_entity_poly.entity_id
_entity_poly.type
_entity_poly.pdbx_seq_one_letter_code
_entity_poly.pdbx_strand_id
1 'polypeptide(L)'
;MVLFLEKISRSCPSSQIASLLASVLRFAFVLSMTVTVAVFEITVSLSRQLQAVALELHLCYEMVEKVIKTLEKYGETQFEEIYQEACLIVEPLDIPIQAPRSVKRSNIEAPDVKEYYRLNVYLPFIDIVLGQLRSRFSKNDHSSTVDLFTPIPSFIVKTTNFTAVVAAARVDSCDLPHPFFLWGEITLWKKLWSGKERLPQTAAEAHQEANELSPNVKILLQLLATIQVSTCSVEGSFSSLKHIKTYLRTTTTEDRWFGCYVYTPGYIKRFTTC
;
A
#
# COMPACT_ATOMS: atom_id res chain seq x y z
N MET A 1 -6.09 -23.27 -11.84
CA MET A 1 -7.35 -22.49 -11.90
C MET A 1 -8.24 -22.93 -13.06
N VAL A 2 -7.74 -22.97 -14.30
CA VAL A 2 -8.52 -23.39 -15.49
C VAL A 2 -9.14 -24.79 -15.34
N LEU A 3 -8.32 -25.80 -15.01
CA LEU A 3 -8.79 -27.19 -14.78
C LEU A 3 -9.84 -27.31 -13.66
N PHE A 4 -9.77 -26.44 -12.66
CA PHE A 4 -10.75 -26.41 -11.56
C PHE A 4 -12.09 -25.84 -12.03
N LEU A 5 -12.07 -24.78 -12.83
CA LEU A 5 -13.27 -24.19 -13.43
C LEU A 5 -13.91 -25.12 -14.46
N GLU A 6 -13.12 -25.85 -15.26
CA GLU A 6 -13.64 -26.86 -16.19
C GLU A 6 -14.33 -28.01 -15.45
N LYS A 7 -13.73 -28.49 -14.36
CA LYS A 7 -14.30 -29.56 -13.53
C LYS A 7 -15.63 -29.14 -12.91
N ILE A 8 -15.76 -27.88 -12.49
CA ILE A 8 -16.98 -27.31 -11.91
C ILE A 8 -18.05 -27.02 -12.97
N SER A 9 -17.64 -26.53 -14.16
CA SER A 9 -18.55 -26.33 -15.29
C SER A 9 -19.19 -27.65 -15.73
N ARG A 10 -18.42 -28.75 -15.73
CA ARG A 10 -18.92 -30.10 -16.05
C ARG A 10 -19.85 -30.67 -14.98
N SER A 11 -19.69 -30.30 -13.72
CA SER A 11 -20.53 -30.82 -12.62
C SER A 11 -21.78 -29.98 -12.34
N CYS A 12 -21.75 -28.68 -12.63
CA CYS A 12 -22.89 -27.78 -12.44
C CYS A 12 -22.85 -26.62 -13.46
N PRO A 13 -23.54 -26.74 -14.60
CA PRO A 13 -23.52 -25.72 -15.65
C PRO A 13 -24.40 -24.53 -15.25
N SER A 14 -23.87 -23.63 -14.43
CA SER A 14 -24.49 -22.32 -14.19
C SER A 14 -24.03 -21.33 -15.26
N SER A 15 -24.92 -20.42 -15.67
CA SER A 15 -24.58 -19.35 -16.62
C SER A 15 -23.43 -18.47 -16.13
N GLN A 16 -23.28 -18.29 -14.81
CA GLN A 16 -22.19 -17.56 -14.19
C GLN A 16 -20.84 -18.28 -14.35
N ILE A 17 -20.79 -19.59 -14.09
CA ILE A 17 -19.57 -20.40 -14.22
C ILE A 17 -19.12 -20.44 -15.68
N ALA A 18 -20.06 -20.62 -16.62
CA ALA A 18 -19.78 -20.59 -18.04
C ALA A 18 -19.24 -19.22 -18.50
N SER A 19 -19.81 -18.12 -18.00
CA SER A 19 -19.34 -16.76 -18.32
C SER A 19 -17.95 -16.46 -17.77
N LEU A 20 -17.63 -16.95 -16.57
CA LEU A 20 -16.32 -16.79 -15.94
C LEU A 20 -15.26 -17.61 -16.68
N LEU A 21 -15.58 -18.86 -17.00
CA LEU A 21 -14.70 -19.75 -17.76
C LEU A 21 -14.42 -19.16 -19.15
N ALA A 22 -15.44 -18.65 -19.83
CA ALA A 22 -15.28 -17.93 -21.10
C ALA A 22 -14.45 -16.64 -20.97
N SER A 23 -14.34 -16.04 -19.78
CA SER A 23 -13.48 -14.88 -19.55
C SER A 23 -12.03 -15.26 -19.27
N VAL A 24 -11.82 -16.33 -18.49
CA VAL A 24 -10.48 -16.84 -18.15
C VAL A 24 -9.80 -17.46 -19.38
N LEU A 25 -10.56 -18.04 -20.31
CA LEU A 25 -10.06 -18.59 -21.57
C LEU A 25 -9.89 -17.55 -22.69
N ARG A 26 -9.82 -16.25 -22.38
CA ARG A 26 -9.48 -15.22 -23.36
C ARG A 26 -8.00 -14.91 -23.30
N PHE A 27 -7.38 -14.73 -24.46
CA PHE A 27 -5.99 -14.31 -24.55
C PHE A 27 -5.71 -13.02 -23.77
N ALA A 28 -6.65 -12.05 -23.80
CA ALA A 28 -6.56 -10.83 -23.01
C ALA A 28 -6.40 -11.09 -21.50
N PHE A 29 -7.10 -12.08 -20.94
CA PHE A 29 -6.99 -12.43 -19.52
C PHE A 29 -5.64 -13.07 -19.21
N VAL A 30 -5.22 -14.03 -20.05
CA VAL A 30 -3.92 -14.71 -19.90
C VAL A 30 -2.79 -13.70 -19.94
N LEU A 31 -2.77 -12.84 -20.96
CA LEU A 31 -1.74 -11.81 -21.09
C LEU A 31 -1.75 -10.82 -19.91
N SER A 32 -2.92 -10.33 -19.48
CA SER A 32 -3.00 -9.45 -18.31
C SER A 32 -2.46 -10.12 -17.05
N MET A 33 -2.69 -11.43 -16.86
CA MET A 33 -2.14 -12.18 -15.75
C MET A 33 -0.62 -12.33 -15.86
N THR A 34 -0.08 -12.68 -17.04
CA THR A 34 1.37 -12.80 -17.26
C THR A 34 2.07 -11.46 -16.98
N VAL A 35 1.53 -10.36 -17.50
CA VAL A 35 2.04 -9.00 -17.23
C VAL A 35 2.01 -8.69 -15.73
N THR A 36 0.91 -9.03 -15.05
CA THR A 36 0.76 -8.78 -13.61
C THR A 36 1.81 -9.54 -12.79
N VAL A 37 2.02 -10.82 -13.10
CA VAL A 37 3.03 -11.66 -12.42
C VAL A 37 4.42 -11.07 -12.63
N ALA A 38 4.77 -10.72 -13.87
CA ALA A 38 6.08 -10.22 -14.22
C ALA A 38 6.41 -8.88 -13.53
N VAL A 39 5.44 -7.95 -13.49
CA VAL A 39 5.60 -6.68 -12.77
C VAL A 39 5.68 -6.90 -11.25
N PHE A 40 4.88 -7.82 -10.70
CA PHE A 40 4.91 -8.10 -9.25
C PHE A 40 6.16 -8.86 -8.81
N GLU A 41 6.80 -9.62 -9.68
CA GLU A 41 8.10 -10.23 -9.37
C GLU A 41 9.17 -9.17 -9.08
N ILE A 42 9.11 -8.02 -9.77
CA ILE A 42 10.00 -6.88 -9.50
C ILE A 42 9.63 -6.20 -8.18
N THR A 43 8.34 -5.98 -7.92
CA THR A 43 7.88 -5.22 -6.75
C THR A 43 7.82 -6.04 -5.46
N VAL A 44 7.86 -7.37 -5.51
CA VAL A 44 7.76 -8.24 -4.31
C VAL A 44 8.91 -7.99 -3.32
N SER A 45 10.12 -7.75 -3.82
CA SER A 45 11.28 -7.45 -2.97
C SER A 45 11.09 -6.15 -2.21
N LEU A 46 10.59 -5.12 -2.91
CA LEU A 46 10.24 -3.84 -2.30
C LEU A 46 9.12 -4.00 -1.27
N SER A 47 8.06 -4.75 -1.60
CA SER A 47 6.94 -5.00 -0.68
C SER A 47 7.40 -5.67 0.62
N ARG A 48 8.24 -6.70 0.54
CA ARG A 48 8.79 -7.38 1.73
C ARG A 48 9.66 -6.45 2.57
N GLN A 49 10.47 -5.62 1.93
CA GLN A 49 11.35 -4.70 2.64
C GLN A 49 10.56 -3.58 3.31
N LEU A 50 9.58 -2.98 2.63
CA LEU A 50 8.65 -1.99 3.22
C LEU A 50 7.89 -2.51 4.44
N GLN A 51 7.68 -3.82 4.53
CA GLN A 51 7.02 -4.48 5.66
C GLN A 51 7.98 -4.89 6.79
N ALA A 52 9.29 -4.67 6.64
CA ALA A 52 10.27 -5.02 7.66
C ALA A 52 10.23 -4.04 8.85
N VAL A 53 10.33 -4.60 10.06
CA VAL A 53 10.16 -3.89 11.35
C VAL A 53 11.25 -2.83 11.62
N ALA A 54 12.41 -2.95 10.98
CA ALA A 54 13.62 -2.15 11.22
C ALA A 54 14.10 -1.40 9.97
N LEU A 55 13.18 -0.82 9.21
CA LEU A 55 13.55 -0.19 7.94
C LEU A 55 14.00 1.26 8.14
N GLU A 56 15.25 1.57 7.78
CA GLU A 56 15.71 2.95 7.67
C GLU A 56 14.98 3.64 6.51
N LEU A 57 14.19 4.68 6.80
CA LEU A 57 13.34 5.34 5.79
C LEU A 57 14.09 5.81 4.56
N HIS A 58 15.27 6.38 4.75
CA HIS A 58 16.12 6.83 3.66
C HIS A 58 16.45 5.70 2.67
N LEU A 59 16.74 4.51 3.20
CA LEU A 59 17.02 3.33 2.39
C LEU A 59 15.76 2.86 1.63
N CYS A 60 14.57 2.97 2.21
CA CYS A 60 13.32 2.68 1.49
C CYS A 60 13.10 3.62 0.31
N TYR A 61 13.29 4.93 0.49
CA TYR A 61 13.12 5.88 -0.61
C TYR A 61 14.12 5.62 -1.73
N GLU A 62 15.37 5.32 -1.39
CA GLU A 62 16.39 4.93 -2.38
C GLU A 62 15.99 3.65 -3.12
N MET A 63 15.45 2.67 -2.42
CA MET A 63 14.94 1.43 -3.00
C MET A 63 13.73 1.63 -3.90
N VAL A 64 12.76 2.44 -3.48
CA VAL A 64 11.58 2.76 -4.28
C VAL A 64 12.02 3.43 -5.59
N GLU A 65 12.95 4.39 -5.53
CA GLU A 65 13.53 5.03 -6.71
C GLU A 65 14.22 4.04 -7.64
N LYS A 66 14.97 3.08 -7.09
CA LYS A 66 15.58 1.99 -7.87
C LYS A 66 14.52 1.14 -8.58
N VAL A 67 13.43 0.79 -7.89
CA VAL A 67 12.34 -0.01 -8.47
C VAL A 67 11.58 0.78 -9.53
N ILE A 68 11.30 2.07 -9.32
CA ILE A 68 10.68 2.94 -10.33
C ILE A 68 11.51 2.95 -11.61
N LYS A 69 12.83 3.20 -11.52
CA LYS A 69 13.72 3.17 -12.69
C LYS A 69 13.78 1.80 -13.37
N THR A 70 13.70 0.72 -12.58
CA THR A 70 13.68 -0.64 -13.12
C THR A 70 12.38 -0.89 -13.90
N LEU A 71 11.23 -0.47 -13.38
CA LEU A 71 9.92 -0.60 -14.02
C LEU A 71 9.78 0.26 -15.28
N GLU A 72 10.35 1.47 -15.29
CA GLU A 72 10.42 2.32 -16.50
C GLU A 72 11.15 1.59 -17.63
N LYS A 73 12.34 1.05 -17.34
CA LYS A 73 13.10 0.26 -18.31
C LYS A 73 12.36 -1.01 -18.73
N TYR A 74 11.67 -1.65 -17.78
CA TYR A 74 10.87 -2.85 -18.04
C TYR A 74 9.76 -2.58 -19.07
N GLY A 75 9.09 -1.43 -18.96
CA GLY A 75 8.07 -0.98 -19.91
C GLY A 75 8.56 -0.85 -21.36
N GLU A 76 9.85 -0.64 -21.58
CA GLU A 76 10.40 -0.49 -22.93
C GLU A 76 10.88 -1.81 -23.54
N THR A 77 11.48 -2.71 -22.73
CA THR A 77 12.27 -3.83 -23.27
C THR A 77 11.63 -5.21 -23.15
N GLN A 78 10.69 -5.42 -22.22
CA GLN A 78 10.30 -6.76 -21.78
C GLN A 78 8.97 -7.27 -22.35
N PHE A 79 8.27 -6.42 -23.11
CA PHE A 79 6.98 -6.81 -23.71
C PHE A 79 7.09 -8.04 -24.62
N GLU A 80 8.16 -8.17 -25.39
CA GLU A 80 8.34 -9.27 -26.34
C GLU A 80 8.37 -10.63 -25.64
N GLU A 81 9.18 -10.73 -24.58
CA GLU A 81 9.36 -11.96 -23.80
C GLU A 81 8.05 -12.36 -23.10
N ILE A 82 7.36 -11.39 -22.48
CA ILE A 82 6.07 -11.61 -21.82
C ILE A 82 4.98 -12.04 -22.82
N TYR A 83 4.98 -11.44 -24.01
CA TYR A 83 4.01 -11.80 -25.06
C TYR A 83 4.25 -13.23 -25.57
N GLN A 84 5.51 -13.62 -25.76
CA GLN A 84 5.87 -14.99 -26.14
C GLN A 84 5.50 -16.01 -25.06
N GLU A 85 5.76 -15.70 -23.79
CA GLU A 85 5.34 -16.54 -22.67
C GLU A 85 3.82 -16.72 -22.63
N ALA A 86 3.06 -15.63 -22.83
CA ALA A 86 1.61 -15.70 -22.91
C ALA A 86 1.14 -16.58 -24.08
N CYS A 87 1.77 -16.48 -25.26
CA CYS A 87 1.50 -17.35 -26.42
C CYS A 87 1.74 -18.83 -26.12
N LEU A 88 2.83 -19.17 -25.43
CA LEU A 88 3.13 -20.55 -25.02
C LEU A 88 2.09 -21.10 -24.05
N ILE A 89 1.49 -20.26 -23.21
CA ILE A 89 0.43 -20.67 -22.27
C ILE A 89 -0.89 -20.95 -23.01
N VAL A 90 -1.22 -20.19 -24.06
CA VAL A 90 -2.48 -20.38 -24.82
C VAL A 90 -2.43 -21.47 -25.87
N GLU A 91 -1.25 -21.80 -26.42
CA GLU A 91 -1.07 -22.86 -27.43
C GLU A 91 -1.69 -24.22 -27.04
N PRO A 92 -1.42 -24.80 -25.85
CA PRO A 92 -2.02 -26.07 -25.43
C PRO A 92 -3.52 -25.98 -25.11
N LEU A 93 -4.06 -24.76 -24.94
CA LEU A 93 -5.45 -24.51 -24.58
C LEU A 93 -6.34 -24.17 -25.78
N ASP A 94 -5.76 -24.14 -26.99
CA ASP A 94 -6.44 -23.77 -28.25
C ASP A 94 -7.20 -22.43 -28.15
N ILE A 95 -6.63 -21.46 -27.43
CA ILE A 95 -7.24 -20.14 -27.24
C ILE A 95 -6.84 -19.24 -28.42
N PRO A 96 -7.81 -18.66 -29.16
CA PRO A 96 -7.50 -17.81 -30.30
C PRO A 96 -6.90 -16.47 -29.87
N ILE A 97 -5.76 -16.12 -30.46
CA ILE A 97 -5.11 -14.81 -30.29
C ILE A 97 -5.84 -13.79 -31.17
N GLN A 98 -6.83 -13.11 -30.60
CA GLN A 98 -7.61 -12.08 -31.31
C GLN A 98 -7.70 -10.81 -30.46
N ALA A 99 -7.67 -9.65 -31.13
CA ALA A 99 -8.07 -8.40 -30.51
C ALA A 99 -9.59 -8.41 -30.24
N PRO A 100 -10.07 -7.87 -29.11
CA PRO A 100 -11.49 -7.82 -28.81
C PRO A 100 -12.26 -7.02 -29.86
N ARG A 101 -13.38 -7.58 -30.37
CA ARG A 101 -14.19 -7.04 -31.49
C ARG A 101 -14.90 -5.70 -31.22
N SER A 102 -14.78 -5.12 -30.03
CA SER A 102 -15.43 -3.85 -29.70
C SER A 102 -14.47 -2.97 -28.92
N VAL A 103 -13.90 -2.02 -29.64
CA VAL A 103 -12.99 -0.99 -29.14
C VAL A 103 -13.85 0.00 -28.35
N LYS A 104 -13.63 0.11 -27.03
CA LYS A 104 -14.13 1.28 -26.28
C LYS A 104 -13.54 2.52 -26.94
N ARG A 105 -14.28 3.65 -26.97
CA ARG A 105 -13.86 4.93 -27.60
C ARG A 105 -12.51 5.52 -27.14
N SER A 106 -11.80 4.86 -26.22
CA SER A 106 -10.57 5.29 -25.56
C SER A 106 -9.36 4.39 -25.83
N ASN A 107 -9.47 3.31 -26.60
CA ASN A 107 -8.31 2.47 -26.93
C ASN A 107 -7.56 3.05 -28.13
N ILE A 108 -6.25 2.95 -28.12
CA ILE A 108 -5.39 3.40 -29.23
C ILE A 108 -5.51 2.38 -30.37
N GLU A 109 -5.76 2.87 -31.58
CA GLU A 109 -5.75 2.05 -32.79
C GLU A 109 -4.34 1.48 -33.00
N ALA A 110 -4.26 0.18 -33.26
CA ALA A 110 -3.00 -0.52 -33.41
C ALA A 110 -2.99 -1.30 -34.73
N PRO A 111 -1.83 -1.37 -35.42
CA PRO A 111 -1.70 -2.04 -36.71
C PRO A 111 -1.77 -3.57 -36.60
N ASP A 112 -1.46 -4.12 -35.42
CA ASP A 112 -1.42 -5.56 -35.18
C ASP A 112 -1.99 -5.91 -33.79
N VAL A 113 -2.43 -7.15 -33.61
CA VAL A 113 -2.95 -7.69 -32.35
C VAL A 113 -1.91 -7.56 -31.25
N LYS A 114 -0.64 -7.81 -31.58
CA LYS A 114 0.47 -7.66 -30.64
C LYS A 114 0.64 -6.22 -30.16
N GLU A 115 0.66 -5.27 -31.09
CA GLU A 115 0.80 -3.84 -30.74
C GLU A 115 -0.44 -3.30 -30.01
N TYR A 116 -1.63 -3.84 -30.32
CA TYR A 116 -2.85 -3.54 -29.58
C TYR A 116 -2.69 -3.85 -28.08
N TYR A 117 -2.18 -5.04 -27.76
CA TYR A 117 -1.98 -5.44 -26.38
C TYR A 117 -0.85 -4.69 -25.70
N ARG A 118 0.20 -4.29 -26.45
CA ARG A 118 1.27 -3.44 -25.94
C ARG A 118 0.72 -2.09 -25.47
N LEU A 119 -0.01 -1.40 -26.36
CA LEU A 119 -0.49 -0.04 -26.13
C LEU A 119 -1.67 0.03 -25.16
N ASN A 120 -2.55 -0.97 -25.14
CA ASN A 120 -3.80 -0.90 -24.40
C ASN A 120 -3.84 -1.74 -23.11
N VAL A 121 -2.87 -2.66 -22.90
CA VAL A 121 -2.82 -3.50 -21.70
C VAL A 121 -1.49 -3.34 -20.98
N TYR A 122 -0.38 -3.55 -21.68
CA TYR A 122 0.94 -3.58 -21.05
C TYR A 122 1.40 -2.21 -20.53
N LEU A 123 1.49 -1.21 -21.42
CA LEU A 123 1.94 0.14 -21.04
C LEU A 123 1.00 0.79 -20.01
N PRO A 124 -0.33 0.77 -20.18
CA PRO A 124 -1.24 1.35 -19.18
C PRO A 124 -1.11 0.70 -17.81
N PHE A 125 -0.86 -0.61 -17.74
CA PHE A 125 -0.66 -1.29 -16.46
C PHE A 125 0.62 -0.82 -15.76
N ILE A 126 1.73 -0.71 -16.50
CA ILE A 126 2.99 -0.21 -15.96
C ILE A 126 2.84 1.25 -15.52
N ASP A 127 2.19 2.09 -16.31
CA ASP A 127 1.93 3.50 -15.97
C ASP A 127 1.10 3.63 -14.70
N ILE A 128 0.08 2.78 -14.51
CA ILE A 128 -0.70 2.73 -13.27
C ILE A 128 0.21 2.39 -12.09
N VAL A 129 1.02 1.32 -12.19
CA VAL A 129 1.91 0.91 -11.09
C VAL A 129 2.94 1.99 -10.77
N LEU A 130 3.58 2.58 -11.78
CA LEU A 130 4.50 3.70 -11.64
C LEU A 130 3.82 4.91 -11.00
N GLY A 131 2.62 5.26 -11.45
CA GLY A 131 1.82 6.35 -10.90
C GLY A 131 1.49 6.13 -9.43
N GLN A 132 1.11 4.92 -9.04
CA GLN A 132 0.84 4.56 -7.64
C GLN A 132 2.11 4.64 -6.78
N LEU A 133 3.25 4.13 -7.26
CA LEU A 133 4.53 4.21 -6.54
C LEU A 133 4.99 5.66 -6.38
N ARG A 134 4.94 6.46 -7.45
CA ARG A 134 5.34 7.87 -7.42
C ARG A 134 4.42 8.69 -6.53
N SER A 135 3.10 8.49 -6.61
CA SER A 135 2.13 9.20 -5.77
C SER A 135 2.31 8.88 -4.29
N ARG A 136 2.66 7.62 -3.97
CA ARG A 136 2.79 7.16 -2.58
C ARG A 136 4.14 7.49 -1.94
N PHE A 137 5.18 7.73 -2.74
CA PHE A 137 6.53 8.00 -2.27
C PHE A 137 7.10 9.33 -2.81
N SER A 138 6.22 10.24 -3.22
CA SER A 138 6.61 11.56 -3.71
C SER A 138 7.35 12.33 -2.61
N LYS A 139 8.61 12.71 -2.89
CA LYS A 139 9.48 13.42 -1.93
C LYS A 139 8.86 14.73 -1.43
N ASN A 140 7.98 15.35 -2.23
CA ASN A 140 7.38 16.64 -1.91
C ASN A 140 6.28 16.54 -0.84
N ASP A 141 5.56 15.42 -0.75
CA ASP A 141 4.50 15.21 0.25
C ASP A 141 5.02 14.57 1.55
N HIS A 142 6.21 13.96 1.51
CA HIS A 142 6.74 13.16 2.62
C HIS A 142 8.00 13.71 3.28
N SER A 143 8.49 14.90 2.92
CA SER A 143 9.57 15.54 3.69
C SER A 143 9.22 15.57 5.18
N SER A 144 7.99 15.98 5.51
CA SER A 144 7.49 16.01 6.88
C SER A 144 7.41 14.61 7.51
N THR A 145 7.03 13.58 6.74
CA THR A 145 6.91 12.22 7.26
C THR A 145 8.27 11.60 7.53
N VAL A 146 9.30 11.85 6.70
CA VAL A 146 10.69 11.40 6.98
C VAL A 146 11.26 12.11 8.20
N ASP A 147 10.99 13.41 8.31
CA ASP A 147 11.40 14.21 9.47
C ASP A 147 10.71 13.74 10.75
N LEU A 148 9.49 13.20 10.66
CA LEU A 148 8.75 12.66 11.81
C LEU A 148 9.46 11.47 12.44
N PHE A 149 10.28 10.67 11.73
CA PHE A 149 11.01 9.52 12.30
C PHE A 149 12.32 9.90 13.00
N THR A 150 12.73 11.17 12.88
CA THR A 150 13.92 11.71 13.54
C THR A 150 13.96 11.54 15.07
N PRO A 151 12.84 11.49 15.83
CA PRO A 151 12.87 11.24 17.28
C PRO A 151 13.42 9.87 17.68
N ILE A 152 13.55 8.91 16.75
CA ILE A 152 14.15 7.60 17.03
C ILE A 152 15.65 7.81 17.34
N PRO A 153 16.18 7.27 18.46
CA PRO A 153 17.56 7.49 18.90
C PRO A 153 18.65 7.20 17.87
N SER A 154 18.50 6.15 17.05
CA SER A 154 19.45 5.82 15.98
C SER A 154 19.56 6.90 14.89
N PHE A 155 18.50 7.70 14.70
CA PHE A 155 18.44 8.79 13.72
C PHE A 155 18.75 10.14 14.36
N ILE A 156 18.23 10.41 15.56
CA ILE A 156 18.38 11.72 16.22
C ILE A 156 19.84 12.08 16.53
N VAL A 157 20.67 11.07 16.80
CA VAL A 157 22.11 11.26 17.08
C VAL A 157 22.83 11.74 15.81
N LYS A 158 22.41 11.28 14.63
CA LYS A 158 23.00 11.64 13.32
C LYS A 158 22.49 13.00 12.81
N THR A 159 21.32 13.45 13.25
CA THR A 159 20.70 14.69 12.74
C THR A 159 21.36 15.95 13.28
N THR A 160 21.75 16.87 12.40
CA THR A 160 22.40 18.14 12.76
C THR A 160 21.43 19.31 12.97
N ASN A 161 20.25 19.28 12.34
CA ASN A 161 19.26 20.36 12.45
C ASN A 161 17.84 19.80 12.71
N PHE A 162 17.15 20.35 13.71
CA PHE A 162 15.81 19.93 14.10
C PHE A 162 14.69 20.79 13.52
N THR A 163 15.01 21.82 12.72
CA THR A 163 14.02 22.72 12.11
C THR A 163 12.97 21.98 11.30
N ALA A 164 13.38 20.98 10.55
CA ALA A 164 12.50 20.17 9.71
C ALA A 164 11.54 19.29 10.57
N VAL A 165 12.06 18.69 11.64
CA VAL A 165 11.28 17.89 12.61
C VAL A 165 10.24 18.73 13.33
N VAL A 166 10.63 19.92 13.80
CA VAL A 166 9.72 20.83 14.52
C VAL A 166 8.70 21.44 13.55
N ALA A 167 9.05 21.66 12.28
CA ALA A 167 8.09 22.06 11.26
C ALA A 167 7.10 20.94 10.93
N ALA A 168 7.56 19.70 10.80
CA ALA A 168 6.73 18.52 10.55
C ALA A 168 5.76 18.27 11.70
N ALA A 169 6.26 18.27 12.94
CA ALA A 169 5.46 18.08 14.15
C ALA A 169 4.43 19.20 14.39
N ARG A 170 4.61 20.38 13.78
CA ARG A 170 3.61 21.46 13.84
C ARG A 170 2.40 21.20 12.93
N VAL A 171 2.55 20.41 11.87
CA VAL A 171 1.43 20.00 11.01
C VAL A 171 0.43 19.17 11.81
N ASP A 172 0.92 18.30 12.71
CA ASP A 172 0.13 17.47 13.62
C ASP A 172 0.04 18.06 15.06
N SER A 173 0.15 19.39 15.18
CA SER A 173 0.24 20.09 16.48
C SER A 173 -0.92 19.87 17.44
N CYS A 174 -2.06 19.34 16.96
CA CYS A 174 -3.22 19.01 17.80
C CYS A 174 -2.98 17.80 18.72
N ASP A 175 -2.08 16.88 18.34
CA ASP A 175 -1.82 15.66 19.11
C ASP A 175 -0.72 15.84 20.16
N LEU A 176 0.05 16.94 20.08
CA LEU A 176 1.15 17.23 20.98
C LEU A 176 0.68 17.95 22.26
N PRO A 177 1.08 17.49 23.46
CA PRO A 177 0.65 18.09 24.72
C PRO A 177 1.23 19.50 24.88
N HIS A 178 2.47 19.70 24.44
CA HIS A 178 3.24 20.93 24.66
C HIS A 178 4.07 21.33 23.41
N PRO A 179 3.43 21.73 22.29
CA PRO A 179 4.11 21.92 20.99
C PRO A 179 5.24 22.96 21.02
N PHE A 180 5.12 24.00 21.86
CA PHE A 180 6.14 25.06 21.98
C PHE A 180 7.46 24.58 22.59
N PHE A 181 7.42 23.52 23.42
CA PHE A 181 8.58 23.00 24.14
C PHE A 181 9.30 21.87 23.40
N LEU A 182 8.75 21.42 22.26
CA LEU A 182 9.26 20.31 21.47
C LEU A 182 10.75 20.46 21.11
N TRP A 183 11.20 21.67 20.76
CA TRP A 183 12.60 21.93 20.40
C TRP A 183 13.57 21.61 21.54
N GLY A 184 13.25 22.08 22.76
CA GLY A 184 14.07 21.84 23.94
C GLY A 184 14.10 20.36 24.31
N GLU A 185 12.95 19.70 24.20
CA GLU A 185 12.78 18.28 24.50
C GLU A 185 13.56 17.38 23.53
N ILE A 186 13.47 17.64 22.22
CA ILE A 186 14.27 16.95 21.18
C ILE A 186 15.77 17.14 21.42
N THR A 187 16.18 18.35 21.81
CA THR A 187 17.59 18.65 22.08
C THR A 187 18.10 17.86 23.29
N LEU A 188 17.31 17.79 24.36
CA LEU A 188 17.62 16.98 25.55
C LEU A 188 17.64 15.48 25.20
N TRP A 189 16.66 15.02 24.44
CA TRP A 189 16.55 13.64 23.97
C TRP A 189 17.77 13.22 23.15
N LYS A 190 18.23 14.06 22.20
CA LYS A 190 19.48 13.82 21.48
C LYS A 190 20.66 13.68 22.43
N LYS A 191 20.78 14.57 23.42
CA LYS A 191 21.89 14.54 24.39
C LYS A 191 21.87 13.28 25.26
N LEU A 192 20.69 12.78 25.63
CA LEU A 192 20.52 11.54 26.40
C LEU A 192 21.02 10.29 25.66
N TRP A 193 20.90 10.28 24.33
CA TRP A 193 21.33 9.17 23.47
C TRP A 193 22.72 9.37 22.87
N SER A 194 23.26 10.59 22.92
CA SER A 194 24.62 10.89 22.46
C SER A 194 25.64 10.29 23.43
N GLY A 195 26.25 9.16 23.05
CA GLY A 195 27.28 8.48 23.84
C GLY A 195 26.85 7.15 24.46
N LYS A 196 25.64 6.65 24.19
CA LYS A 196 25.25 5.26 24.55
C LYS A 196 25.68 4.26 23.46
N GLU A 197 26.15 3.09 23.88
CA GLU A 197 26.58 2.02 22.95
C GLU A 197 25.40 1.31 22.25
N ARG A 198 24.25 1.18 22.93
CA ARG A 198 23.05 0.56 22.37
C ARG A 198 21.97 1.61 22.11
N LEU A 199 21.68 1.83 20.83
CA LEU A 199 20.67 2.77 20.37
C LEU A 199 19.41 2.01 19.92
N PRO A 200 18.22 2.36 20.42
CA PRO A 200 16.95 1.87 19.90
C PRO A 200 16.85 2.11 18.39
N GLN A 201 16.48 1.07 17.64
CA GLN A 201 16.36 1.12 16.18
C GLN A 201 14.91 1.33 15.73
N THR A 202 13.95 0.99 16.60
CA THR A 202 12.52 1.10 16.31
C THR A 202 11.83 2.16 17.16
N ALA A 203 10.75 2.74 16.66
CA ALA A 203 9.93 3.67 17.42
C ALA A 203 9.33 3.03 18.69
N ALA A 204 9.02 1.73 18.65
CA ALA A 204 8.50 0.99 19.80
C ALA A 204 9.51 0.85 20.94
N GLU A 205 10.76 0.48 20.63
CA GLU A 205 11.86 0.43 21.62
C GLU A 205 12.14 1.83 22.18
N ALA A 206 12.18 2.84 21.32
CA ALA A 206 12.41 4.23 21.73
C ALA A 206 11.28 4.75 22.64
N HIS A 207 10.03 4.34 22.39
CA HIS A 207 8.88 4.72 23.21
C HIS A 207 8.93 4.11 24.62
N GLN A 208 9.45 2.89 24.77
CA GLN A 208 9.61 2.25 26.09
C GLN A 208 10.62 2.99 26.98
N GLU A 209 11.64 3.59 26.36
CA GLU A 209 12.68 4.37 27.03
C GLU A 209 12.29 5.84 27.26
N ALA A 210 11.17 6.29 26.69
CA ALA A 210 10.68 7.65 26.83
C ALA A 210 9.94 7.82 28.17
N ASN A 211 10.54 8.62 29.06
CA ASN A 211 10.00 8.94 30.38
C ASN A 211 9.12 10.19 30.36
N GLU A 212 8.47 10.50 31.48
CA GLU A 212 7.60 11.70 31.66
C GLU A 212 8.32 13.03 31.41
N LEU A 213 9.66 13.03 31.42
CA LEU A 213 10.50 14.18 31.10
C LEU A 213 10.47 14.56 29.61
N SER A 214 9.95 13.67 28.75
CA SER A 214 9.83 13.89 27.32
C SER A 214 8.45 13.48 26.78
N PRO A 215 7.38 14.22 27.14
CA PRO A 215 6.01 13.89 26.77
C PRO A 215 5.70 14.08 25.28
N ASN A 216 6.27 15.09 24.61
CA ASN A 216 6.06 15.30 23.18
C ASN A 216 6.77 14.24 22.34
N VAL A 217 8.02 13.91 22.67
CA VAL A 217 8.81 12.86 22.02
C VAL A 217 8.13 11.52 22.20
N LYS A 218 7.57 11.24 23.38
CA LYS A 218 6.80 10.01 23.63
C LYS A 218 5.60 9.90 22.70
N ILE A 219 4.80 10.97 22.56
CA ILE A 219 3.65 10.96 21.65
C ILE A 219 4.07 10.87 20.19
N LEU A 220 5.15 11.53 19.78
CA LEU A 220 5.70 11.38 18.43
C LEU A 220 6.15 9.94 18.16
N LEU A 221 6.84 9.30 19.12
CA LEU A 221 7.25 7.90 19.01
C LEU A 221 6.05 6.95 19.00
N GLN A 222 4.99 7.26 19.74
CA GLN A 222 3.73 6.52 19.71
C GLN A 222 3.02 6.67 18.36
N LEU A 223 2.90 7.90 17.84
CA LEU A 223 2.36 8.18 16.51
C LEU A 223 3.15 7.42 15.45
N LEU A 224 4.49 7.47 15.48
CA LEU A 224 5.36 6.71 14.59
C LEU A 224 5.16 5.20 14.68
N ALA A 225 5.04 4.66 15.91
CA ALA A 225 4.78 3.23 16.11
C ALA A 225 3.40 2.82 15.57
N THR A 226 2.40 3.71 15.61
CA THR A 226 1.08 3.47 15.01
C THR A 226 1.03 3.71 13.50
N ILE A 227 1.87 4.62 12.98
CA ILE A 227 1.96 4.99 11.56
C ILE A 227 2.89 4.03 10.80
N GLN A 228 3.68 3.21 11.50
CA GLN A 228 4.63 2.27 10.89
C GLN A 228 4.07 1.65 9.60
N VAL A 229 4.87 1.82 8.54
CA VAL A 229 4.75 1.52 7.10
C VAL A 229 3.97 0.23 6.71
N SER A 230 3.65 -0.62 7.68
CA SER A 230 2.76 -1.77 7.62
C SER A 230 1.25 -1.44 7.50
N THR A 231 0.88 -0.63 6.52
CA THR A 231 -0.53 -0.57 6.05
C THR A 231 -1.11 -1.98 5.74
N CYS A 232 -0.25 -2.98 5.48
CA CYS A 232 -0.67 -4.36 5.22
C CYS A 232 -1.15 -5.14 6.45
N SER A 233 -0.70 -4.85 7.69
CA SER A 233 -1.23 -5.53 8.89
C SER A 233 -2.66 -5.06 9.22
N VAL A 234 -2.95 -3.81 8.87
CA VAL A 234 -4.27 -3.22 9.04
C VAL A 234 -5.26 -3.74 7.98
N GLU A 235 -4.80 -4.11 6.79
CA GLU A 235 -5.64 -4.79 5.79
C GLU A 235 -6.13 -6.17 6.25
N GLY A 236 -5.32 -6.94 6.99
CA GLY A 236 -5.75 -8.23 7.56
C GLY A 236 -6.87 -8.10 8.59
N SER A 237 -6.81 -7.05 9.41
CA SER A 237 -7.87 -6.73 10.38
C SER A 237 -9.10 -6.10 9.72
N PHE A 238 -8.94 -5.26 8.70
CA PHE A 238 -10.07 -4.74 7.90
C PHE A 238 -10.76 -5.81 7.05
N SER A 239 -10.04 -6.79 6.51
CA SER A 239 -10.63 -7.92 5.77
C SER A 239 -11.46 -8.80 6.71
N SER A 240 -10.95 -9.04 7.93
CA SER A 240 -11.69 -9.73 8.99
C SER A 240 -12.95 -8.95 9.40
N LEU A 241 -12.84 -7.63 9.58
CA LEU A 241 -13.98 -6.73 9.83
C LEU A 241 -14.98 -6.70 8.65
N LYS A 242 -14.50 -6.80 7.41
CA LYS A 242 -15.36 -6.88 6.21
C LYS A 242 -16.11 -8.21 6.17
N HIS A 243 -15.48 -9.32 6.55
CA HIS A 243 -16.15 -10.62 6.71
C HIS A 243 -17.20 -10.58 7.82
N ILE A 244 -16.89 -10.00 8.98
CA ILE A 244 -17.84 -9.82 10.08
C ILE A 244 -19.00 -8.91 9.66
N LYS A 245 -18.72 -7.78 9.00
CA LYS A 245 -19.74 -6.86 8.49
C LYS A 245 -20.62 -7.49 7.42
N THR A 246 -20.05 -8.35 6.58
CA THR A 246 -20.80 -9.10 5.55
C THR A 246 -21.68 -10.16 6.21
N TYR A 247 -21.15 -10.91 7.18
CA TYR A 247 -21.90 -11.88 7.98
C TYR A 247 -23.07 -11.24 8.73
N LEU A 248 -22.85 -10.09 9.37
CA LEU A 248 -23.90 -9.31 10.05
C LEU A 248 -24.92 -8.69 9.09
N ARG A 249 -24.56 -8.51 7.80
CA ARG A 249 -25.50 -8.05 6.77
C ARG A 249 -26.34 -9.18 6.17
N THR A 250 -25.82 -10.40 6.16
CA THR A 250 -26.50 -11.57 5.58
C THR A 250 -27.32 -12.35 6.60
N THR A 251 -27.04 -12.22 7.89
CA THR A 251 -27.89 -12.77 8.96
C THR A 251 -29.04 -11.80 9.26
N THR A 252 -30.19 -12.05 8.63
CA THR A 252 -31.43 -11.33 8.93
C THR A 252 -32.15 -12.05 10.07
N THR A 253 -31.84 -11.69 11.31
CA THR A 253 -32.68 -12.00 12.48
C THR A 253 -33.23 -10.70 13.06
N GLU A 254 -34.46 -10.74 13.56
CA GLU A 254 -35.34 -9.60 13.86
C GLU A 254 -34.85 -8.59 14.91
N ASP A 255 -33.70 -8.80 15.55
CA ASP A 255 -33.18 -7.95 16.63
C ASP A 255 -32.43 -6.71 16.13
N ARG A 256 -33.08 -5.95 15.25
CA ARG A 256 -32.51 -4.78 14.57
C ARG A 256 -32.50 -3.49 15.40
N TRP A 257 -32.50 -3.56 16.73
CA TRP A 257 -32.74 -2.38 17.58
C TRP A 257 -31.52 -1.79 18.33
N PHE A 258 -30.41 -2.50 18.47
CA PHE A 258 -29.27 -1.98 19.26
C PHE A 258 -27.97 -1.72 18.46
N GLY A 259 -27.86 -2.21 17.21
CA GLY A 259 -26.61 -2.12 16.44
C GLY A 259 -26.34 -0.80 15.73
N CYS A 260 -27.35 0.04 15.49
CA CYS A 260 -27.16 1.33 14.78
C CYS A 260 -26.83 2.52 15.69
N TYR A 261 -26.94 2.40 17.02
CA TYR A 261 -26.74 3.53 17.93
C TYR A 261 -25.27 3.78 18.33
N VAL A 262 -24.36 2.85 18.08
CA VAL A 262 -22.96 2.97 18.53
C VAL A 262 -22.05 3.64 17.47
N TYR A 263 -22.54 3.88 16.25
CA TYR A 263 -21.75 4.45 15.15
C TYR A 263 -22.35 5.75 14.60
N THR A 264 -22.42 6.78 15.45
CA THR A 264 -22.45 8.18 14.98
C THR A 264 -21.57 9.04 15.90
N PRO A 265 -20.41 9.53 15.44
CA PRO A 265 -19.71 10.61 16.11
C PRO A 265 -20.45 11.92 15.82
N GLY A 266 -21.00 12.53 16.87
CA GLY A 266 -21.48 13.90 16.86
C GLY A 266 -22.99 14.06 16.72
N TYR A 267 -23.71 13.97 17.85
CA TYR A 267 -24.82 14.87 18.23
C TYR A 267 -25.13 14.65 19.71
N ILE A 268 -24.34 15.28 20.59
CA ILE A 268 -24.71 15.46 21.99
C ILE A 268 -25.72 16.61 22.05
N LYS A 269 -27.00 16.27 22.23
CA LYS A 269 -28.02 17.21 22.73
C LYS A 269 -27.63 17.62 24.15
N ARG A 270 -27.37 18.92 24.37
CA ARG A 270 -27.49 19.53 25.70
C ARG A 270 -28.97 19.61 26.06
N PHE A 271 -29.36 18.94 27.14
CA PHE A 271 -30.60 19.18 27.89
C PHE A 271 -30.24 19.98 29.15
N THR A 272 -30.93 21.10 29.36
CA THR A 272 -31.22 21.86 30.61
C THR A 272 -31.95 23.12 30.11
N THR A 273 -33.17 23.50 30.48
CA THR A 273 -33.91 23.52 31.75
C THR A 273 -35.40 23.82 31.50
N CYS A 274 -36.25 23.49 32.48
CA CYS A 274 -37.71 23.63 32.63
C CYS A 274 -38.56 22.48 32.08
#